data_AF-A0A6I3JE18-F1
#
_entry.id   AF-A0A6I3JE18-F1
#
_cell.length_a   1.000
_cell.length_b   1.000
_cell.length_c   1.000
_cell.angle_alpha   90.00
_cell.angle_beta   90.00
_cell.angle_gamma   90.00
#
_symmetry.space_group_name_H-M   'P 1'
#
loop_
_entity.id
_entity.type
_entity.pdbx_description
1 polymer ?
#
loop_
_entity_poly.entity_id
_entity_poly.type
_entity_poly.pdbx_seq_one_letter_code
_entity_poly.pdbx_strand_id
1 'polypeptide(L)'
;MSEETAPYGTGPAKPAGTAPVKRVRTHHLREMKERGERITMLTAYEQYAAQTFDEAGIDVLLVGDSASNNVFGNETSLPVTVDELIPLARAVTRSARRALVVADLPFGSYQASPEQAYLTAVRFMKEAGAHAVKLEGGVEMAPQVRKLVEGGIPVMAHIGFTPQSEHTLGGYRVQGRGEAATKVLEEARAMEDAGAFGVVMEMVPGDVAAEVTAALTIPTIGIGAGAGCDGQVLVWQDAFGLRTARMPRFVKQYADLHGVLLAAAQEYAADVKAGTFPGPEHTF
;
A
#
# COMPACT_ATOMS: atom_id res chain seq x y z
N MET A 1 -9.82 -24.53 -1.95
CA MET A 1 -11.22 -24.80 -1.55
C MET A 1 -12.07 -23.79 -2.28
N SER A 2 -13.14 -24.21 -2.97
CA SER A 2 -14.04 -23.30 -3.68
C SER A 2 -14.73 -22.36 -2.69
N GLU A 3 -14.69 -21.05 -2.96
CA GLU A 3 -15.34 -20.01 -2.16
C GLU A 3 -16.85 -20.28 -2.08
N GLU A 4 -17.37 -20.51 -0.87
CA GLU A 4 -18.81 -20.45 -0.62
C GLU A 4 -19.23 -18.99 -0.49
N THR A 5 -20.24 -18.59 -1.26
CA THR A 5 -20.88 -17.28 -1.16
C THR A 5 -21.37 -17.04 0.26
N ALA A 6 -21.16 -15.84 0.79
CA ALA A 6 -21.65 -15.46 2.12
C ALA A 6 -23.14 -15.81 2.27
N PRO A 7 -23.58 -16.37 3.43
CA PRO A 7 -24.94 -16.87 3.61
C PRO A 7 -26.04 -15.79 3.48
N TYR A 8 -25.65 -14.52 3.38
CA TYR A 8 -26.55 -13.39 3.16
C TYR A 8 -26.22 -12.68 1.83
N GLY A 9 -26.71 -13.27 0.74
CA GLY A 9 -26.97 -12.60 -0.54
C GLY A 9 -25.88 -12.67 -1.63
N THR A 10 -26.21 -13.29 -2.78
CA THR A 10 -26.17 -12.69 -4.13
C THR A 10 -26.83 -13.63 -5.16
N GLY A 11 -27.47 -13.07 -6.19
CA GLY A 11 -28.19 -13.77 -7.27
C GLY A 11 -27.31 -14.59 -8.24
N PRO A 12 -27.89 -15.12 -9.34
CA PRO A 12 -27.41 -16.35 -9.99
C PRO A 12 -26.11 -16.20 -10.78
N ALA A 13 -25.27 -17.25 -10.73
CA ALA A 13 -23.95 -17.35 -11.33
C ALA A 13 -23.95 -17.83 -12.81
N LYS A 14 -22.88 -17.49 -13.54
CA LYS A 14 -22.56 -17.96 -14.91
C LYS A 14 -21.30 -18.88 -14.90
N PRO A 15 -21.11 -19.74 -15.92
CA PRO A 15 -20.21 -20.90 -15.86
C PRO A 15 -18.77 -20.65 -16.33
N ALA A 16 -17.96 -21.71 -16.20
CA ALA A 16 -16.51 -21.79 -15.99
C ALA A 16 -15.58 -21.46 -17.19
N GLY A 17 -14.80 -20.38 -17.02
CA GLY A 17 -13.34 -20.36 -17.17
C GLY A 17 -12.74 -20.12 -15.76
N THR A 18 -11.41 -19.97 -15.59
CA THR A 18 -10.89 -19.40 -14.33
C THR A 18 -11.54 -18.03 -14.16
N ALA A 19 -12.55 -17.97 -13.29
CA ALA A 19 -13.38 -16.79 -13.17
C ALA A 19 -12.47 -15.62 -12.75
N PRO A 20 -12.62 -14.43 -13.36
CA PRO A 20 -11.85 -13.28 -12.92
C PRO A 20 -12.07 -13.09 -11.42
N VAL A 21 -10.98 -13.00 -10.66
CA VAL A 21 -11.03 -12.81 -9.20
C VAL A 21 -11.93 -11.62 -8.92
N LYS A 22 -13.11 -11.89 -8.34
CA LYS A 22 -14.12 -10.86 -8.11
C LYS A 22 -13.64 -9.85 -7.06
N ARG A 23 -12.84 -10.32 -6.08
CA ARG A 23 -12.14 -9.51 -5.09
C ARG A 23 -10.86 -10.21 -4.63
N VAL A 24 -9.73 -9.52 -4.69
CA VAL A 24 -8.44 -9.98 -4.18
C VAL A 24 -8.51 -10.10 -2.67
N ARG A 25 -7.96 -11.20 -2.15
CA ARG A 25 -7.91 -11.58 -0.73
C ARG A 25 -6.50 -12.05 -0.43
N THR A 26 -6.16 -12.15 0.84
CA THR A 26 -4.82 -12.55 1.28
C THR A 26 -4.38 -13.90 0.72
N HIS A 27 -5.28 -14.89 0.66
CA HIS A 27 -4.95 -16.19 0.07
C HIS A 27 -4.66 -16.13 -1.43
N HIS A 28 -5.35 -15.27 -2.20
CA HIS A 28 -5.07 -15.08 -3.62
C HIS A 28 -3.62 -14.60 -3.83
N LEU A 29 -3.10 -13.71 -2.96
CA LEU A 29 -1.71 -13.25 -3.04
C LEU A 29 -0.71 -14.38 -2.76
N ARG A 30 -1.02 -15.27 -1.81
CA ARG A 30 -0.20 -16.47 -1.57
C ARG A 30 -0.22 -17.41 -2.78
N GLU A 31 -1.38 -17.63 -3.38
CA GLU A 31 -1.48 -18.45 -4.58
C GLU A 31 -0.75 -17.82 -5.78
N MET A 32 -0.73 -16.49 -5.90
CA MET A 32 0.08 -15.79 -6.92
C MET A 32 1.56 -16.09 -6.74
N LYS A 33 2.08 -16.00 -5.50
CA LYS A 33 3.46 -16.43 -5.18
C LYS A 33 3.72 -17.88 -5.57
N GLU A 34 2.84 -18.80 -5.17
CA GLU A 34 2.97 -20.24 -5.48
C GLU A 34 3.02 -20.51 -7.00
N ARG A 35 2.30 -19.70 -7.80
CA ARG A 35 2.30 -19.77 -9.27
C ARG A 35 3.42 -18.95 -9.93
N GLY A 36 4.20 -18.18 -9.17
CA GLY A 36 5.21 -17.26 -9.70
C GLY A 36 4.62 -16.03 -10.42
N GLU A 37 3.35 -15.71 -10.18
CA GLU A 37 2.68 -14.51 -10.69
C GLU A 37 3.05 -13.30 -9.83
N ARG A 38 3.50 -12.22 -10.46
CA ARG A 38 3.93 -11.02 -9.72
C ARG A 38 2.74 -10.21 -9.21
N ILE A 39 2.80 -9.84 -7.94
CA ILE A 39 1.77 -9.02 -7.28
C ILE A 39 2.00 -7.54 -7.61
N THR A 40 0.94 -6.86 -8.03
CA THR A 40 0.97 -5.42 -8.30
C THR A 40 0.34 -4.64 -7.14
N MET A 41 1.07 -3.63 -6.64
CA MET A 41 0.60 -2.78 -5.56
C MET A 41 0.89 -1.31 -5.88
N LEU A 42 -0.08 -0.45 -5.66
CA LEU A 42 0.09 1.01 -5.72
C LEU A 42 -0.51 1.64 -4.48
N THR A 43 0.03 2.76 -4.05
CA THR A 43 -0.68 3.57 -3.06
C THR A 43 -1.93 4.21 -3.68
N ALA A 44 -2.94 4.51 -2.87
CA ALA A 44 -4.12 5.27 -3.27
C ALA A 44 -4.70 6.00 -2.05
N TYR A 45 -5.26 7.19 -2.26
CA TYR A 45 -5.75 8.05 -1.17
C TYR A 45 -7.14 8.64 -1.43
N GLU A 46 -7.66 8.46 -2.64
CA GLU A 46 -8.92 9.05 -3.06
C GLU A 46 -9.65 8.17 -4.09
N GLN A 47 -10.88 8.53 -4.40
CA GLN A 47 -11.82 7.73 -5.19
C GLN A 47 -11.35 7.46 -6.63
N TYR A 48 -10.94 8.48 -7.39
CA TYR A 48 -10.68 8.38 -8.82
C TYR A 48 -9.41 7.57 -9.12
N ALA A 49 -8.34 7.79 -8.36
CA ALA A 49 -7.14 6.95 -8.40
C ALA A 49 -7.49 5.50 -8.05
N ALA A 50 -8.25 5.27 -6.96
CA ALA A 50 -8.65 3.92 -6.57
C ALA A 50 -9.49 3.21 -7.66
N GLN A 51 -10.47 3.90 -8.27
CA GLN A 51 -11.28 3.34 -9.36
C GLN A 51 -10.43 3.01 -10.58
N THR A 52 -9.55 3.94 -10.99
CA THR A 52 -8.68 3.77 -12.14
C THR A 52 -7.72 2.60 -11.93
N PHE A 53 -7.15 2.46 -10.74
CA PHE A 53 -6.20 1.38 -10.43
C PHE A 53 -6.91 0.03 -10.30
N ASP A 54 -8.12 0.02 -9.75
CA ASP A 54 -8.96 -1.18 -9.68
C ASP A 54 -9.36 -1.68 -11.08
N GLU A 55 -9.75 -0.76 -11.98
CA GLU A 55 -10.04 -1.06 -13.39
C GLU A 55 -8.80 -1.54 -14.15
N ALA A 56 -7.64 -0.95 -13.88
CA ALA A 56 -6.36 -1.37 -14.45
C ALA A 56 -5.88 -2.75 -13.94
N GLY A 57 -6.58 -3.33 -12.95
CA GLY A 57 -6.27 -4.67 -12.43
C GLY A 57 -5.20 -4.71 -11.35
N ILE A 58 -4.90 -3.58 -10.69
CA ILE A 58 -3.97 -3.55 -9.55
C ILE A 58 -4.50 -4.46 -8.44
N ASP A 59 -3.63 -5.31 -7.90
CA ASP A 59 -4.04 -6.35 -6.94
C ASP A 59 -4.25 -5.79 -5.53
N VAL A 60 -3.39 -4.86 -5.13
CA VAL A 60 -3.39 -4.27 -3.78
C VAL A 60 -3.34 -2.75 -3.86
N LEU A 61 -4.24 -2.08 -3.14
CA LEU A 61 -4.20 -0.64 -2.95
C LEU A 61 -3.77 -0.33 -1.52
N LEU A 62 -2.71 0.46 -1.37
CA LEU A 62 -2.20 0.89 -0.07
C LEU A 62 -2.63 2.32 0.25
N VAL A 63 -3.42 2.49 1.31
CA VAL A 63 -3.62 3.80 1.92
C VAL A 63 -2.48 4.01 2.91
N GLY A 64 -1.34 4.46 2.38
CA GLY A 64 -0.09 4.57 3.13
C GLY A 64 0.02 5.86 3.94
N ASP A 65 0.82 5.83 4.99
CA ASP A 65 1.19 7.03 5.76
C ASP A 65 2.05 8.03 4.95
N SER A 66 2.59 7.60 3.80
CA SER A 66 3.12 8.48 2.75
C SER A 66 2.11 9.52 2.23
N ALA A 67 0.82 9.41 2.59
CA ALA A 67 -0.15 10.50 2.48
C ALA A 67 0.29 11.77 3.25
N SER A 68 1.01 11.63 4.36
CA SER A 68 1.60 12.76 5.10
C SER A 68 2.32 13.72 4.17
N ASN A 69 3.20 13.19 3.32
CA ASN A 69 3.95 13.97 2.34
C ASN A 69 3.12 14.33 1.11
N ASN A 70 2.44 13.32 0.54
CA ASN A 70 1.90 13.41 -0.82
C ASN A 70 0.46 13.94 -0.88
N VAL A 71 -0.22 14.05 0.26
CA VAL A 71 -1.58 14.57 0.38
C VAL A 71 -1.60 15.79 1.30
N PHE A 72 -0.94 15.70 2.46
CA PHE A 72 -0.99 16.76 3.48
C PHE A 72 0.20 17.73 3.42
N GLY A 73 1.21 17.46 2.61
CA GLY A 73 2.36 18.37 2.42
C GLY A 73 3.31 18.45 3.61
N ASN A 74 3.25 17.49 4.55
CA ASN A 74 4.22 17.39 5.64
C ASN A 74 5.60 16.98 5.11
N GLU A 75 6.65 17.34 5.86
CA GLU A 75 8.03 16.99 5.49
C GLU A 75 8.34 15.49 5.68
N THR A 76 7.65 14.83 6.61
CA THR A 76 7.91 13.44 7.01
C THR A 76 6.60 12.68 7.20
N SER A 77 6.64 11.35 7.37
CA SER A 77 5.44 10.56 7.65
C SER A 77 4.95 10.66 9.10
N LEU A 78 5.79 11.16 10.03
CA LEU A 78 5.50 11.16 11.47
C LEU A 78 4.25 11.95 11.88
N PRO A 79 3.92 13.12 11.28
CA PRO A 79 2.80 13.93 11.76
C PRO A 79 1.41 13.37 11.44
N VAL A 80 1.30 12.47 10.45
CA VAL A 80 -0.02 11.98 10.03
C VAL A 80 -0.67 11.15 11.12
N THR A 81 -1.94 11.42 11.37
CA THR A 81 -2.71 10.80 12.44
C THR A 81 -3.64 9.69 11.92
N VAL A 82 -4.12 8.86 12.84
CA VAL A 82 -5.17 7.87 12.54
C VAL A 82 -6.42 8.56 11.98
N ASP A 83 -6.78 9.73 12.52
CA ASP A 83 -7.99 10.46 12.12
C ASP A 83 -7.86 11.11 10.73
N GLU A 84 -6.64 11.39 10.27
CA GLU A 84 -6.37 11.85 8.91
C GLU A 84 -6.34 10.70 7.89
N LEU A 85 -5.86 9.51 8.27
CA LEU A 85 -5.81 8.36 7.36
C LEU A 85 -7.17 7.65 7.19
N ILE A 86 -8.00 7.57 8.23
CA ILE A 86 -9.33 6.93 8.16
C ILE A 86 -10.20 7.46 7.01
N PRO A 87 -10.38 8.78 6.79
CA PRO A 87 -11.21 9.27 5.68
C PRO A 87 -10.64 8.91 4.31
N LEU A 88 -9.31 8.91 4.14
CA LEU A 88 -8.65 8.49 2.90
C LEU A 88 -8.89 7.00 2.65
N ALA A 89 -8.68 6.17 3.67
CA ALA A 89 -8.90 4.73 3.58
C ALA A 89 -10.36 4.38 3.29
N ARG A 90 -11.30 5.15 3.86
CA ARG A 90 -12.73 5.01 3.57
C ARG A 90 -13.07 5.35 2.12
N ALA A 91 -12.49 6.43 1.58
CA ALA A 91 -12.71 6.83 0.19
C ALA A 91 -12.21 5.75 -0.77
N VAL A 92 -11.00 5.21 -0.55
CA VAL A 92 -10.41 4.14 -1.36
C VAL A 92 -11.21 2.85 -1.26
N THR A 93 -11.57 2.42 -0.05
CA THR A 93 -12.33 1.17 0.16
C THR A 93 -13.68 1.20 -0.53
N ARG A 94 -14.40 2.33 -0.50
CA ARG A 94 -15.69 2.49 -1.19
C ARG A 94 -15.56 2.47 -2.71
N SER A 95 -14.37 2.71 -3.22
CA SER A 95 -14.08 2.92 -4.63
C SER A 95 -13.48 1.69 -5.30
N ALA A 96 -12.80 0.83 -4.54
CA ALA A 96 -12.25 -0.43 -5.01
C ALA A 96 -13.31 -1.55 -5.03
N ARG A 97 -13.44 -2.24 -6.17
CA ARG A 97 -14.34 -3.40 -6.31
C ARG A 97 -13.56 -4.71 -6.20
N ARG A 98 -12.41 -4.78 -6.88
CA ARG A 98 -11.54 -5.95 -6.97
C ARG A 98 -10.39 -5.91 -5.96
N ALA A 99 -9.62 -4.84 -5.89
CA ALA A 99 -8.34 -4.80 -5.19
C ALA A 99 -8.47 -5.04 -3.67
N LEU A 100 -7.42 -5.62 -3.08
CA LEU A 100 -7.26 -5.69 -1.63
C LEU A 100 -6.81 -4.31 -1.11
N VAL A 101 -7.63 -3.65 -0.31
CA VAL A 101 -7.26 -2.37 0.32
C VAL A 101 -6.57 -2.62 1.66
N VAL A 102 -5.32 -2.18 1.76
CA VAL A 102 -4.48 -2.21 2.97
C VAL A 102 -4.35 -0.78 3.48
N ALA A 103 -4.52 -0.55 4.78
CA ALA A 103 -4.33 0.77 5.40
C ALA A 103 -3.14 0.76 6.37
N ASP A 104 -2.32 1.79 6.34
CA ASP A 104 -1.22 1.93 7.30
C ASP A 104 -1.70 2.28 8.71
N LEU A 105 -1.05 1.67 9.70
CA LEU A 105 -1.05 2.18 11.06
C LEU A 105 0.03 3.27 11.16
N PRO A 106 -0.34 4.54 11.39
CA PRO A 106 0.62 5.64 11.41
C PRO A 106 1.49 5.59 12.68
N PHE A 107 2.59 6.36 12.67
CA PHE A 107 3.52 6.44 13.78
C PHE A 107 2.83 6.74 15.13
N GLY A 108 3.28 6.07 16.19
CA GLY A 108 2.75 6.20 17.55
C GLY A 108 1.41 5.50 17.81
N SER A 109 0.78 4.91 16.79
CA SER A 109 -0.55 4.30 16.91
C SER A 109 -0.55 2.80 17.25
N TYR A 110 0.61 2.14 17.20
CA TYR A 110 0.73 0.69 17.42
C TYR A 110 1.96 0.27 18.22
N GLN A 111 2.94 1.16 18.38
CA GLN A 111 4.24 0.83 18.96
C GLN A 111 4.19 0.64 20.48
N ALA A 112 3.22 1.24 21.19
CA ALA A 112 3.22 1.22 22.66
C ALA A 112 2.84 -0.17 23.23
N SER A 113 1.90 -0.89 22.60
CA SER A 113 1.52 -2.24 23.00
C SER A 113 0.72 -2.99 21.92
N PRO A 114 0.67 -4.34 21.98
CA PRO A 114 -0.24 -5.13 21.14
C PRO A 114 -1.72 -4.72 21.28
N GLU A 115 -2.16 -4.35 22.48
CA GLU A 115 -3.51 -3.85 22.74
C GLU A 115 -3.78 -2.52 22.03
N GLN A 116 -2.83 -1.58 22.07
CA GLN A 116 -2.96 -0.32 21.35
C GLN A 116 -3.07 -0.57 19.84
N ALA A 117 -2.16 -1.38 19.29
CA ALA A 117 -2.16 -1.76 17.88
C ALA A 117 -3.51 -2.36 17.45
N TYR A 118 -4.06 -3.27 18.26
CA TYR A 118 -5.34 -3.91 17.97
C TYR A 118 -6.49 -2.90 17.95
N LEU A 119 -6.58 -2.03 18.96
CA LEU A 119 -7.63 -1.02 19.03
C LEU A 119 -7.55 -0.02 17.86
N THR A 120 -6.35 0.40 17.49
CA THR A 120 -6.13 1.25 16.30
C THR A 120 -6.54 0.52 15.02
N ALA A 121 -6.11 -0.72 14.83
CA ALA A 121 -6.44 -1.49 13.64
C ALA A 121 -7.95 -1.73 13.51
N VAL A 122 -8.66 -1.99 14.62
CA VAL A 122 -10.13 -2.08 14.66
C VAL A 122 -10.79 -0.82 14.11
N ARG A 123 -10.24 0.38 14.35
CA ARG A 123 -10.76 1.62 13.76
C ARG A 123 -10.65 1.60 12.23
N PHE A 124 -9.51 1.23 11.67
CA PHE A 124 -9.36 1.10 10.21
C PHE A 124 -10.31 0.06 9.61
N MET A 125 -10.49 -1.09 10.28
CA MET A 125 -11.42 -2.12 9.81
C MET A 125 -12.88 -1.63 9.85
N LYS A 126 -13.31 -0.95 10.92
CA LYS A 126 -14.71 -0.58 11.13
C LYS A 126 -15.09 0.77 10.50
N GLU A 127 -14.24 1.77 10.67
CA GLU A 127 -14.54 3.15 10.26
C GLU A 127 -14.15 3.39 8.80
N ALA A 128 -13.10 2.75 8.31
CA ALA A 128 -12.65 2.88 6.92
C ALA A 128 -13.07 1.71 6.02
N GLY A 129 -13.31 0.53 6.61
CA GLY A 129 -13.63 -0.68 5.85
C GLY A 129 -12.40 -1.34 5.20
N ALA A 130 -11.19 -0.98 5.64
CA ALA A 130 -9.97 -1.59 5.15
C ALA A 130 -10.03 -3.12 5.27
N HIS A 131 -9.42 -3.84 4.34
CA HIS A 131 -9.43 -5.30 4.35
C HIS A 131 -8.27 -5.88 5.18
N ALA A 132 -7.25 -5.08 5.40
CA ALA A 132 -6.02 -5.42 6.11
C ALA A 132 -5.33 -4.14 6.59
N VAL A 133 -4.37 -4.30 7.50
CA VAL A 133 -3.51 -3.19 7.95
C VAL A 133 -2.04 -3.48 7.67
N LYS A 134 -1.24 -2.41 7.50
CA LYS A 134 0.22 -2.47 7.46
C LYS A 134 0.82 -1.79 8.68
N LEU A 135 1.88 -2.38 9.25
CA LEU A 135 2.66 -1.79 10.34
C LEU A 135 4.15 -1.97 10.08
N GLU A 136 4.97 -1.06 10.61
CA GLU A 136 6.41 -1.06 10.43
C GLU A 136 7.16 -1.54 11.67
N GLY A 137 8.18 -2.36 11.49
CA GLY A 137 9.08 -2.79 12.56
C GLY A 137 9.57 -4.22 12.37
N GLY A 138 10.65 -4.55 13.06
CA GLY A 138 11.30 -5.85 13.03
C GLY A 138 10.71 -6.80 14.08
N VAL A 139 11.57 -7.65 14.62
CA VAL A 139 11.24 -8.68 15.62
C VAL A 139 10.47 -8.10 16.82
N GLU A 140 10.76 -6.86 17.21
CA GLU A 140 10.11 -6.17 18.32
C GLU A 140 8.60 -5.94 18.11
N MET A 141 8.11 -5.93 16.86
CA MET A 141 6.70 -5.78 16.51
C MET A 141 5.95 -7.11 16.34
N ALA A 142 6.63 -8.26 16.46
CA ALA A 142 6.00 -9.58 16.34
C ALA A 142 4.83 -9.80 17.34
N PRO A 143 4.89 -9.32 18.60
CA PRO A 143 3.75 -9.41 19.52
C PRO A 143 2.49 -8.67 19.03
N GLN A 144 2.67 -7.51 18.39
CA GLN A 144 1.60 -6.69 17.81
C GLN A 144 0.98 -7.45 16.64
N VAL A 145 1.80 -7.92 15.68
CA VAL A 145 1.32 -8.70 14.53
C VAL A 145 0.50 -9.90 15.00
N ARG A 146 1.03 -10.68 15.96
CA ARG A 146 0.33 -11.85 16.51
C ARG A 146 -1.03 -11.50 17.10
N LYS A 147 -1.08 -10.46 17.93
CA LYS A 147 -2.34 -10.01 18.56
C LYS A 147 -3.39 -9.59 17.53
N LEU A 148 -2.97 -8.88 16.48
CA LEU A 148 -3.86 -8.44 15.40
C LEU A 148 -4.42 -9.65 14.64
N VAL A 149 -3.56 -10.60 14.28
CA VAL A 149 -3.93 -11.81 13.54
C VAL A 149 -4.85 -12.72 14.36
N GLU A 150 -4.54 -12.96 15.64
CA GLU A 150 -5.41 -13.69 16.58
C GLU A 150 -6.78 -13.01 16.75
N GLY A 151 -6.82 -11.67 16.64
CA GLY A 151 -8.03 -10.87 16.63
C GLY A 151 -8.78 -10.83 15.28
N GLY A 152 -8.30 -11.56 14.27
CA GLY A 152 -8.94 -11.66 12.94
C GLY A 152 -8.60 -10.51 11.99
N ILE A 153 -7.58 -9.71 12.27
CA ILE A 153 -7.13 -8.59 11.43
C ILE A 153 -5.93 -9.06 10.59
N PRO A 154 -6.04 -9.11 9.25
CA PRO A 154 -4.89 -9.45 8.41
C PRO A 154 -3.83 -8.35 8.45
N VAL A 155 -2.57 -8.76 8.64
CA VAL A 155 -1.43 -7.84 8.74
C VAL A 155 -0.44 -8.06 7.60
N MET A 156 -0.11 -6.98 6.91
CA MET A 156 1.07 -6.89 6.05
C MET A 156 2.19 -6.23 6.85
N ALA A 157 3.29 -6.94 7.12
CA ALA A 157 4.41 -6.35 7.84
C ALA A 157 5.25 -5.45 6.91
N HIS A 158 6.04 -4.53 7.49
CA HIS A 158 7.00 -3.71 6.77
C HIS A 158 8.35 -3.71 7.49
N ILE A 159 9.37 -4.26 6.83
CA ILE A 159 10.74 -4.38 7.32
C ILE A 159 11.74 -3.70 6.37
N GLY A 160 13.01 -3.64 6.78
CA GLY A 160 14.03 -2.89 6.05
C GLY A 160 14.04 -1.43 6.49
N PHE A 161 14.04 -0.49 5.55
CA PHE A 161 13.90 0.92 5.90
C PHE A 161 12.45 1.23 6.24
N THR A 162 12.19 1.61 7.48
CA THR A 162 10.86 1.98 7.97
C THR A 162 10.79 3.49 8.14
N PRO A 163 10.11 4.24 7.24
CA PRO A 163 10.09 5.71 7.25
C PRO A 163 9.69 6.32 8.59
N GLN A 164 8.82 5.65 9.36
CA GLN A 164 8.42 6.12 10.70
C GLN A 164 9.58 6.13 11.71
N SER A 165 10.69 5.44 11.40
CA SER A 165 11.91 5.39 12.21
C SER A 165 13.06 6.23 11.63
N GLU A 166 12.79 7.16 10.69
CA GLU A 166 13.84 7.90 9.99
C GLU A 166 14.84 8.62 10.91
N HIS A 167 14.41 9.13 12.05
CA HIS A 167 15.29 9.80 13.02
C HIS A 167 16.24 8.81 13.71
N THR A 168 15.76 7.59 14.00
CA THR A 168 16.58 6.50 14.56
C THR A 168 17.53 5.93 13.51
N LEU A 169 17.08 5.83 12.27
CA LEU A 169 17.85 5.26 11.15
C LEU A 169 18.85 6.27 10.53
N GLY A 170 18.75 7.55 10.89
CA GLY A 170 19.62 8.61 10.37
C GLY A 170 19.33 8.98 8.92
N GLY A 171 18.04 9.03 8.56
CA GLY A 171 17.50 9.33 7.23
C GLY A 171 17.40 8.11 6.32
N TYR A 172 17.09 8.35 5.04
CA TYR A 172 16.88 7.33 4.00
C TYR A 172 18.17 6.55 3.67
N ARG A 173 18.44 5.51 4.43
CA ARG A 173 19.61 4.64 4.28
C ARG A 173 19.20 3.23 3.91
N VAL A 174 19.95 2.65 2.96
CA VAL A 174 19.81 1.24 2.57
C VAL A 174 20.08 0.34 3.79
N GLN A 175 19.15 -0.56 4.08
CA GLN A 175 19.24 -1.53 5.18
C GLN A 175 19.75 -2.88 4.68
N GLY A 176 20.30 -3.74 5.55
CA GLY A 176 20.68 -5.11 5.16
C GLY A 176 22.01 -5.24 4.40
N ARG A 177 22.92 -4.27 4.48
CA ARG A 177 24.28 -4.42 3.91
C ARG A 177 25.18 -5.28 4.81
N GLY A 178 25.91 -6.21 4.21
CA GLY A 178 26.88 -7.05 4.92
C GLY A 178 26.21 -7.92 5.97
N GLU A 179 26.73 -7.92 7.20
CA GLU A 179 26.21 -8.72 8.31
C GLU A 179 24.76 -8.39 8.71
N ALA A 180 24.24 -7.22 8.28
CA ALA A 180 22.85 -6.84 8.50
C ALA A 180 21.84 -7.62 7.63
N ALA A 181 22.28 -8.37 6.62
CA ALA A 181 21.40 -9.21 5.78
C ALA A 181 20.68 -10.29 6.61
N THR A 182 21.41 -10.93 7.54
CA THR A 182 20.85 -11.94 8.46
C THR A 182 19.71 -11.36 9.29
N LYS A 183 19.86 -10.11 9.76
CA LYS A 183 18.84 -9.41 10.53
C LYS A 183 17.54 -9.24 9.74
N VAL A 184 17.61 -8.87 8.45
CA VAL A 184 16.41 -8.72 7.61
C VAL A 184 15.67 -10.06 7.46
N LEU A 185 16.41 -11.17 7.30
CA LEU A 185 15.82 -12.51 7.24
C LEU A 185 15.18 -12.92 8.57
N GLU A 186 15.81 -12.63 9.69
CA GLU A 186 15.27 -12.89 11.03
C GLU A 186 13.97 -12.10 11.28
N GLU A 187 13.96 -10.81 10.93
CA GLU A 187 12.77 -9.96 11.01
C GLU A 187 11.65 -10.52 10.13
N ALA A 188 11.96 -10.87 8.88
CA ALA A 188 10.98 -11.44 7.94
C ALA A 188 10.34 -12.73 8.47
N ARG A 189 11.16 -13.65 9.01
CA ARG A 189 10.68 -14.89 9.63
C ARG A 189 9.84 -14.62 10.87
N ALA A 190 10.26 -13.68 11.72
CA ALA A 190 9.49 -13.31 12.90
C ALA A 190 8.09 -12.77 12.54
N MET A 191 7.98 -12.01 11.44
CA MET A 191 6.69 -11.52 10.94
C MET A 191 5.81 -12.67 10.40
N GLU A 192 6.40 -13.59 9.64
CA GLU A 192 5.72 -14.79 9.15
C GLU A 192 5.22 -15.67 10.30
N ASP A 193 6.08 -15.96 11.28
CA ASP A 193 5.77 -16.75 12.48
C ASP A 193 4.69 -16.09 13.35
N ALA A 194 4.61 -14.75 13.34
CA ALA A 194 3.55 -14.00 14.00
C ALA A 194 2.21 -14.01 13.22
N GLY A 195 2.21 -14.50 11.99
CA GLY A 195 1.01 -14.68 11.16
C GLY A 195 0.75 -13.55 10.15
N ALA A 196 1.73 -12.69 9.86
CA ALA A 196 1.61 -11.74 8.76
C ALA A 196 1.28 -12.48 7.45
N PHE A 197 0.39 -11.92 6.61
CA PHE A 197 0.05 -12.55 5.33
C PHE A 197 0.99 -12.16 4.19
N GLY A 198 1.86 -11.18 4.41
CA GLY A 198 2.85 -10.70 3.46
C GLY A 198 3.76 -9.66 4.11
N VAL A 199 4.90 -9.38 3.48
CA VAL A 199 5.93 -8.47 4.01
C VAL A 199 6.39 -7.49 2.93
N VAL A 200 6.32 -6.20 3.22
CA VAL A 200 6.99 -5.15 2.44
C VAL A 200 8.46 -5.10 2.85
N MET A 201 9.36 -5.06 1.86
CA MET A 201 10.79 -4.79 2.06
C MET A 201 11.15 -3.48 1.35
N GLU A 202 11.54 -2.47 2.12
CA GLU A 202 11.93 -1.16 1.60
C GLU A 202 13.44 -0.91 1.72
N MET A 203 14.04 -0.40 0.63
CA MET A 203 15.47 -0.07 0.54
C MET A 203 16.42 -1.17 1.04
N VAL A 204 16.15 -2.43 0.66
CA VAL A 204 16.99 -3.61 0.92
C VAL A 204 17.80 -3.95 -0.34
N PRO A 205 19.08 -4.38 -0.27
CA PRO A 205 19.81 -4.92 -1.41
C PRO A 205 19.03 -6.03 -2.12
N GLY A 206 19.03 -6.02 -3.44
CA GLY A 206 18.15 -6.91 -4.22
C GLY A 206 18.49 -8.39 -4.10
N ASP A 207 19.76 -8.73 -3.85
CA ASP A 207 20.23 -10.07 -3.53
C ASP A 207 19.70 -10.56 -2.18
N VAL A 208 19.78 -9.71 -1.14
CA VAL A 208 19.21 -10.00 0.18
C VAL A 208 17.70 -10.17 0.11
N ALA A 209 17.01 -9.27 -0.61
CA ALA A 209 15.55 -9.35 -0.77
C ALA A 209 15.13 -10.64 -1.52
N ALA A 210 15.91 -11.08 -2.51
CA ALA A 210 15.67 -12.34 -3.21
C ALA A 210 15.86 -13.55 -2.28
N GLU A 211 16.88 -13.55 -1.42
CA GLU A 211 17.10 -14.60 -0.42
C GLU A 211 15.93 -14.68 0.57
N VAL A 212 15.50 -13.54 1.11
CA VAL A 212 14.33 -13.45 2.01
C VAL A 212 13.07 -13.96 1.31
N THR A 213 12.86 -13.57 0.05
CA THR A 213 11.69 -14.00 -0.73
C THR A 213 11.64 -15.51 -0.93
N ALA A 214 12.80 -16.13 -1.19
CA ALA A 214 12.92 -17.58 -1.33
C ALA A 214 12.76 -18.33 0.00
N ALA A 215 13.08 -17.69 1.12
CA ALA A 215 12.99 -18.30 2.45
C ALA A 215 11.58 -18.27 3.06
N LEU A 216 10.75 -17.28 2.70
CA LEU A 216 9.39 -17.13 3.23
C LEU A 216 8.35 -17.88 2.38
N THR A 217 7.30 -18.38 3.05
CA THR A 217 6.09 -18.91 2.40
C THR A 217 5.08 -17.82 2.05
N ILE A 218 5.08 -16.71 2.78
CA ILE A 218 4.22 -15.55 2.50
C ILE A 218 4.81 -14.64 1.40
N PRO A 219 3.97 -13.91 0.64
CA PRO A 219 4.43 -12.96 -0.37
C PRO A 219 5.29 -11.82 0.16
N THR A 220 6.33 -11.48 -0.58
CA THR A 220 7.15 -10.29 -0.37
C THR A 220 6.84 -9.20 -1.40
N ILE A 221 6.74 -7.95 -0.95
CA ILE A 221 6.50 -6.79 -1.81
C ILE A 221 7.71 -5.86 -1.73
N GLY A 222 8.38 -5.60 -2.85
CA GLY A 222 9.55 -4.73 -2.88
C GLY A 222 9.22 -3.26 -3.15
N ILE A 223 9.95 -2.36 -2.51
CA ILE A 223 10.10 -0.96 -2.94
C ILE A 223 11.56 -0.55 -2.78
N GLY A 224 12.26 -0.41 -3.91
CA GLY A 224 13.72 -0.29 -3.88
C GLY A 224 14.44 -1.54 -3.37
N ALA A 225 13.80 -2.72 -3.44
CA ALA A 225 14.33 -4.01 -3.02
C ALA A 225 14.69 -4.96 -4.19
N GLY A 226 14.79 -4.41 -5.41
CA GLY A 226 15.06 -5.20 -6.62
C GLY A 226 13.87 -6.06 -7.09
N ALA A 227 14.08 -6.78 -8.18
CA ALA A 227 13.03 -7.59 -8.83
C ALA A 227 12.86 -9.00 -8.24
N GLY A 228 13.61 -9.34 -7.18
CA GLY A 228 13.57 -10.65 -6.54
C GLY A 228 12.30 -10.91 -5.71
N CYS A 229 11.58 -9.86 -5.30
CA CYS A 229 10.35 -9.96 -4.51
C CYS A 229 9.16 -10.51 -5.31
N ASP A 230 8.18 -11.10 -4.62
CA ASP A 230 6.95 -11.63 -5.23
C ASP A 230 6.07 -10.55 -5.87
N GLY A 231 6.18 -9.31 -5.40
CA GLY A 231 5.50 -8.14 -5.97
C GLY A 231 6.27 -6.85 -5.78
N GLN A 232 5.67 -5.75 -6.24
CA GLN A 232 6.25 -4.41 -6.14
C GLN A 232 5.20 -3.39 -5.71
N VAL A 233 5.63 -2.40 -4.93
CA VAL A 233 4.82 -1.23 -4.56
C VAL A 233 5.54 0.08 -4.93
N LEU A 234 4.77 1.06 -5.39
CA LEU A 234 5.22 2.44 -5.55
C LEU A 234 4.18 3.41 -5.01
N VAL A 235 4.67 4.55 -4.53
CA VAL A 235 3.83 5.73 -4.30
C VAL A 235 3.35 6.23 -5.67
N TRP A 236 2.03 6.25 -5.90
CA TRP A 236 1.51 6.48 -7.25
C TRP A 236 1.82 7.89 -7.78
N GLN A 237 1.87 8.90 -6.90
CA GLN A 237 2.23 10.27 -7.30
C GLN A 237 3.67 10.37 -7.82
N ASP A 238 4.57 9.54 -7.29
CA ASP A 238 5.94 9.42 -7.79
C ASP A 238 5.97 8.68 -9.11
N ALA A 239 5.29 7.52 -9.16
CA ALA A 239 5.23 6.71 -10.37
C ALA A 239 4.64 7.49 -11.54
N PHE A 240 3.64 8.36 -11.31
CA PHE A 240 2.89 9.03 -12.37
C PHE A 240 3.25 10.52 -12.52
N GLY A 241 4.37 10.95 -11.92
CA GLY A 241 4.96 12.26 -12.18
C GLY A 241 4.11 13.45 -11.70
N LEU A 242 3.40 13.31 -10.58
CA LEU A 242 2.79 14.45 -9.91
C LEU A 242 3.79 15.21 -9.03
N ARG A 243 4.71 14.49 -8.39
CA ARG A 243 5.79 15.12 -7.63
C ARG A 243 6.91 15.57 -8.57
N THR A 244 7.29 16.84 -8.48
CA THR A 244 8.32 17.47 -9.32
C THR A 244 9.70 17.54 -8.68
N ALA A 245 9.82 17.16 -7.40
CA ALA A 245 11.10 17.06 -6.71
C ALA A 245 11.97 15.92 -7.28
N ARG A 246 13.25 15.89 -6.90
CA ARG A 246 14.17 14.81 -7.31
C ARG A 246 13.61 13.44 -6.91
N MET A 247 13.31 12.61 -7.91
CA MET A 247 12.81 11.26 -7.69
C MET A 247 13.86 10.35 -7.04
N PRO A 248 13.46 9.48 -6.09
CA PRO A 248 14.29 8.40 -5.59
C PRO A 248 14.74 7.49 -6.72
N ARG A 249 15.95 6.92 -6.60
CA ARG A 249 16.55 6.08 -7.65
C ARG A 249 15.72 4.84 -7.99
N PHE A 250 14.91 4.34 -7.05
CA PHE A 250 14.08 3.16 -7.25
C PHE A 250 12.76 3.45 -7.96
N VAL A 251 12.41 4.71 -8.20
CA VAL A 251 11.17 5.09 -8.87
C VAL A 251 11.40 5.12 -10.38
N LYS A 252 10.52 4.43 -11.13
CA LYS A 252 10.34 4.65 -12.57
C LYS A 252 9.12 5.53 -12.76
N GLN A 253 9.28 6.61 -13.52
CA GLN A 253 8.16 7.45 -13.95
C GLN A 253 7.48 6.85 -15.18
N TYR A 254 6.16 6.66 -15.09
CA TYR A 254 5.28 6.10 -16.11
C TYR A 254 4.44 7.16 -16.83
N ALA A 255 4.26 8.34 -16.24
CA ALA A 255 3.53 9.48 -16.81
C ALA A 255 4.05 10.82 -16.28
N ASP A 256 3.66 11.93 -16.90
CA ASP A 256 3.88 13.30 -16.40
C ASP A 256 2.53 13.99 -16.15
N LEU A 257 1.87 13.59 -15.06
CA LEU A 257 0.57 14.18 -14.69
C LEU A 257 0.70 15.64 -14.23
N HIS A 258 1.85 16.03 -13.67
CA HIS A 258 2.08 17.43 -13.33
C HIS A 258 2.04 18.33 -14.56
N GLY A 259 2.76 17.95 -15.63
CA GLY A 259 2.78 18.69 -16.89
C GLY A 259 1.39 18.80 -17.52
N VAL A 260 0.65 17.70 -17.56
CA VAL A 260 -0.74 17.67 -18.08
C VAL A 260 -1.65 18.61 -17.28
N LEU A 261 -1.62 18.52 -15.95
CA LEU A 261 -2.48 19.33 -15.09
C LEU A 261 -2.11 20.82 -15.16
N LEU A 262 -0.81 21.14 -15.20
CA LEU A 262 -0.32 22.51 -15.30
C LEU A 262 -0.77 23.15 -16.62
N ALA A 263 -0.61 22.45 -17.74
CA ALA A 263 -1.02 22.93 -19.06
C ALA A 263 -2.53 23.18 -19.12
N ALA A 264 -3.34 22.22 -18.67
CA ALA A 264 -4.80 22.35 -18.64
C ALA A 264 -5.27 23.52 -17.75
N ALA A 265 -4.63 23.72 -16.59
CA ALA A 265 -4.95 24.83 -15.70
C ALA A 265 -4.58 26.19 -16.32
N GLN A 266 -3.47 26.27 -17.06
CA GLN A 266 -3.05 27.46 -17.79
C GLN A 266 -4.01 27.80 -18.93
N GLU A 267 -4.46 26.80 -19.68
CA GLU A 267 -5.44 26.94 -20.77
C GLU A 267 -6.79 27.44 -20.22
N TYR A 268 -7.33 26.80 -19.19
CA TYR A 268 -8.54 27.26 -18.50
C TYR A 268 -8.41 28.71 -18.03
N ALA A 269 -7.28 29.07 -17.41
CA ALA A 269 -7.03 30.43 -16.96
C ALA A 269 -6.94 31.43 -18.13
N ALA A 270 -6.41 31.03 -19.28
CA ALA A 270 -6.35 31.85 -20.48
C ALA A 270 -7.76 32.10 -21.05
N ASP A 271 -8.59 31.06 -21.12
CA ASP A 271 -9.96 31.17 -21.63
C ASP A 271 -10.84 32.08 -20.75
N VAL A 272 -10.74 31.94 -19.43
CA VAL A 272 -11.45 32.81 -18.48
C VAL A 272 -10.99 34.27 -18.62
N LYS A 273 -9.68 34.52 -18.76
CA LYS A 273 -9.14 35.88 -18.93
C LYS A 273 -9.52 36.51 -20.27
N ALA A 274 -9.63 35.70 -21.32
CA ALA A 274 -10.05 36.14 -22.65
C ALA A 274 -11.58 36.32 -22.75
N GLY A 275 -12.35 35.83 -21.77
CA GLY A 275 -13.80 35.80 -21.83
C GLY A 275 -14.35 34.82 -22.86
N THR A 276 -13.55 33.85 -23.30
CA THR A 276 -13.97 32.77 -24.21
C THR A 276 -14.65 31.63 -23.45
N PHE A 277 -14.35 31.47 -22.16
CA PHE A 277 -15.08 30.60 -21.24
C PHE A 277 -15.85 31.40 -20.18
N PRO A 278 -17.13 31.07 -19.88
CA PRO A 278 -17.93 30.05 -20.59
C PRO A 278 -18.36 30.50 -21.99
N GLY A 279 -18.33 29.56 -22.94
CA GLY A 279 -18.95 29.74 -24.26
C GLY A 279 -20.48 29.64 -24.20
N PRO A 280 -21.21 29.96 -25.30
CA PRO A 280 -22.67 29.84 -25.37
C PRO A 280 -23.20 28.44 -25.02
N GLU A 281 -22.47 27.39 -25.40
CA GLU A 281 -22.80 25.98 -25.11
C GLU A 281 -22.64 25.60 -23.63
N HIS A 282 -22.00 26.46 -22.83
CA HIS A 282 -21.77 26.30 -21.39
C HIS A 282 -22.64 27.25 -20.55
N THR A 283 -23.68 27.85 -21.14
CA THR A 283 -24.59 28.83 -20.51
C THR A 283 -26.05 28.39 -20.65
N PHE A 284 -26.93 28.80 -19.73
CA PHE A 284 -28.36 28.45 -19.68
C PHE A 284 -29.28 29.66 -19.90
#